data_AF-A0A538QVC9-F1
#
_entry.id   AF-A0A538QVC9-F1
#
_cell.length_a   1.000
_cell.length_b   1.000
_cell.length_c   1.000
_cell.angle_alpha   90.00
_cell.angle_beta   90.00
_cell.angle_gamma   90.00
#
_symmetry.space_group_name_H-M   'P 1'
#
loop_
_entity.id
_entity.type
_entity.pdbx_description
1 polymer ?
#
loop_
_entity_poly.entity_id
_entity_poly.type
_entity_poly.pdbx_seq_one_letter_code
_entity_poly.pdbx_strand_id
1 'polypeptide(L)'
;MKIIDNPFFVLGLTADASRIEVEREAQKLLGMLELDFEAARTYDTPLGPQLRTTEMVRAAVATLRDPYQRLVAELWARHAPPAQPEPPPRPAAAPTRDGLRRALGWRP
;
A
#
# COMPACT_ATOMS: atom_id res chain seq x y z
N MET A 1 3.87 -7.76 -16.89
CA MET A 1 3.77 -7.01 -15.63
C MET A 1 2.62 -7.57 -14.81
N LYS A 2 2.82 -7.83 -13.50
CA LYS A 2 1.72 -8.20 -12.60
C LYS A 2 1.13 -6.93 -11.98
N ILE A 3 -0.14 -6.95 -11.61
CA ILE A 3 -0.83 -5.77 -11.08
C ILE A 3 -0.22 -5.27 -9.76
N ILE A 4 0.22 -6.18 -8.88
CA ILE A 4 0.88 -5.83 -7.60
C ILE A 4 2.22 -5.10 -7.81
N ASP A 5 2.93 -5.42 -8.89
CA ASP A 5 4.23 -4.83 -9.21
C ASP A 5 4.08 -3.53 -10.03
N ASN A 6 2.85 -3.04 -10.22
CA ASN A 6 2.62 -1.82 -10.98
C ASN A 6 3.36 -0.66 -10.30
N PRO A 7 4.24 0.07 -11.03
CA PRO A 7 5.08 1.11 -10.45
C PRO A 7 4.28 2.24 -9.79
N PHE A 8 3.07 2.54 -10.27
CA PHE A 8 2.22 3.57 -9.65
C PHE A 8 1.73 3.14 -8.26
N PHE A 9 1.39 1.86 -8.05
CA PHE A 9 1.00 1.37 -6.72
C PHE A 9 2.19 1.30 -5.78
N VAL A 10 3.32 0.79 -6.25
CA VAL A 10 4.56 0.75 -5.46
C VAL A 10 4.94 2.15 -4.98
N LEU A 11 4.81 3.17 -5.83
CA LEU A 11 5.11 4.56 -5.48
C LEU A 11 3.98 5.29 -4.74
N GLY A 12 2.78 4.69 -4.64
CA GLY A 12 1.62 5.35 -4.05
C GLY A 12 1.13 6.57 -4.83
N LEU A 13 1.28 6.55 -6.17
CA LEU A 13 0.93 7.64 -7.07
C LEU A 13 -0.23 7.25 -7.99
N THR A 14 -0.90 8.27 -8.53
CA THR A 14 -1.90 8.10 -9.60
C THR A 14 -1.23 7.89 -10.96
N ALA A 15 -1.93 7.25 -11.89
CA ALA A 15 -1.43 7.05 -13.26
C ALA A 15 -1.09 8.35 -14.01
N ASP A 16 -1.72 9.47 -13.63
CA ASP A 16 -1.48 10.79 -14.25
C ASP A 16 -0.28 11.54 -13.65
N ALA A 17 0.45 10.94 -12.69
CA ALA A 17 1.60 11.58 -12.05
C ALA A 17 2.67 11.95 -13.07
N SER A 18 3.10 13.20 -13.02
CA SER A 18 4.19 13.72 -13.85
C SER A 18 5.51 13.03 -13.53
N ARG A 19 6.48 13.11 -14.45
CA ARG A 19 7.83 12.57 -14.23
C ARG A 19 8.51 13.19 -12.99
N ILE A 20 8.28 14.49 -12.75
CA ILE A 20 8.85 15.20 -11.59
C ILE A 20 8.26 14.65 -10.29
N GLU A 21 6.94 14.40 -10.24
CA GLU A 21 6.28 13.80 -9.07
C GLU A 21 6.79 12.39 -8.79
N VAL A 22 6.98 11.58 -9.84
CA VAL A 22 7.55 10.23 -9.75
C VAL A 22 8.95 10.26 -9.12
N GLU A 23 9.84 11.12 -9.63
CA GLU A 23 11.21 11.21 -9.12
C GLU A 23 11.26 11.73 -7.68
N ARG A 24 10.43 12.73 -7.35
CA ARG A 24 10.32 13.28 -6.00
C ARG A 24 9.83 12.24 -5.00
N GLU A 25 8.74 11.54 -5.32
CA GLU A 25 8.15 10.56 -4.40
C GLU A 25 9.07 9.35 -4.21
N ALA A 26 9.74 8.91 -5.28
CA ALA A 26 10.73 7.85 -5.16
C ALA A 26 11.89 8.24 -4.23
N GLN A 27 12.44 9.45 -4.36
CA GLN A 27 13.52 9.90 -3.47
C GLN A 27 13.08 9.96 -2.01
N LYS A 28 11.85 10.43 -1.76
CA LYS A 28 11.24 10.44 -0.42
C LYS A 28 11.09 9.02 0.14
N LEU A 29 10.51 8.10 -0.63
CA LEU A 29 10.29 6.73 -0.20
C LEU A 29 11.61 5.99 0.07
N LEU A 30 12.63 6.18 -0.76
CA LEU A 30 13.95 5.60 -0.53
C LEU A 30 14.55 6.08 0.80
N GLY A 31 14.52 7.39 1.06
CA GLY A 31 15.02 7.93 2.34
C GLY A 31 14.21 7.44 3.55
N MET A 32 12.89 7.30 3.41
CA MET A 32 12.05 6.74 4.47
C MET A 32 12.34 5.26 4.74
N LEU A 33 12.57 4.46 3.69
CA LEU A 33 12.88 3.04 3.82
C LEU A 33 14.29 2.82 4.40
N GLU A 34 15.27 3.64 4.02
CA GLU A 34 16.62 3.59 4.59
C GLU A 34 16.66 3.94 6.08
N LEU A 35 15.65 4.67 6.57
CA LEU A 35 15.48 5.05 7.97
C LEU A 35 14.41 4.20 8.70
N ASP A 36 13.96 3.10 8.10
CA ASP A 36 12.98 2.15 8.65
C ASP A 36 11.63 2.77 9.09
N PHE A 37 11.15 3.78 8.37
CA PHE A 37 9.83 4.36 8.64
C PHE A 37 8.72 3.37 8.28
N GLU A 38 7.94 2.93 9.28
CA GLU A 38 6.81 2.00 9.11
C GLU A 38 5.81 2.46 8.03
N ALA A 39 5.53 3.77 7.95
CA ALA A 39 4.61 4.33 6.96
C ALA A 39 5.05 4.09 5.49
N ALA A 40 6.34 3.83 5.24
CA ALA A 40 6.86 3.53 3.91
C ALA A 40 6.95 2.02 3.62
N ARG A 41 6.73 1.14 4.61
CA ARG A 41 6.94 -0.31 4.46
C ARG A 41 5.80 -1.01 3.74
N THR A 42 4.62 -0.39 3.64
CA THR A 42 3.46 -0.97 2.98
C THR A 42 2.88 -0.03 1.93
N TYR A 43 2.20 -0.61 0.95
CA TYR A 43 1.43 0.11 -0.06
C TYR A 43 0.14 -0.62 -0.38
N ASP A 44 -0.90 0.15 -0.66
CA ASP A 44 -2.21 -0.40 -0.97
C ASP A 44 -2.29 -0.86 -2.42
N THR A 45 -2.94 -2.00 -2.64
CA THR A 45 -3.24 -2.51 -3.98
C THR A 45 -4.69 -2.97 -4.05
N PRO A 46 -5.24 -3.21 -5.26
CA PRO A 46 -6.56 -3.80 -5.42
C PRO A 46 -6.68 -5.21 -4.80
N LEU A 47 -5.55 -5.86 -4.52
CA LEU A 47 -5.47 -7.19 -3.89
C LEU A 47 -5.14 -7.10 -2.39
N GLY A 48 -5.18 -5.90 -1.81
CA GLY A 48 -4.82 -5.62 -0.42
C GLY A 48 -3.40 -5.07 -0.24
N PRO A 49 -3.01 -4.74 1.00
CA PRO A 49 -1.69 -4.18 1.30
C PRO A 49 -0.54 -5.12 0.93
N GLN A 50 0.56 -4.55 0.45
CA GLN A 50 1.78 -5.26 0.07
C GLN A 50 3.00 -4.63 0.72
N LEU A 51 4.07 -5.41 0.91
CA LEU A 51 5.35 -4.92 1.42
C LEU A 51 6.12 -4.16 0.35
N ARG A 52 6.62 -2.97 0.69
CA ARG A 52 7.48 -2.13 -0.15
C ARG A 52 8.94 -2.35 0.24
N THR A 53 9.80 -2.56 -0.74
CA THR A 53 11.26 -2.57 -0.54
C THR A 53 11.95 -1.50 -1.38
N THR A 54 13.19 -1.17 -1.01
CA THR A 54 14.03 -0.20 -1.72
C THR A 54 14.26 -0.62 -3.17
N GLU A 55 14.44 -1.91 -3.43
CA GLU A 55 14.63 -2.49 -4.77
C GLU A 55 13.38 -2.30 -5.63
N MET A 56 12.18 -2.48 -5.04
CA MET A 56 10.92 -2.27 -5.74
C MET A 56 10.75 -0.80 -6.14
N VAL A 57 11.11 0.14 -5.26
CA VAL A 57 11.04 1.58 -5.57
C VAL A 57 12.00 1.94 -6.72
N ARG A 58 13.25 1.44 -6.68
CA ARG A 58 14.23 1.66 -7.76
C ARG A 58 13.76 1.05 -9.09
N ALA A 59 13.24 -0.18 -9.06
CA ALA A 59 12.68 -0.85 -10.23
C ALA A 59 11.49 -0.07 -10.79
N ALA A 60 10.57 0.40 -9.96
CA ALA A 60 9.40 1.17 -10.37
C ALA A 60 9.80 2.44 -11.13
N VAL A 61 10.76 3.20 -10.61
CA VAL A 61 11.30 4.39 -11.29
C VAL A 61 11.95 4.03 -12.62
N ALA A 62 12.73 2.95 -12.67
CA ALA A 62 13.36 2.49 -13.90
C ALA A 62 12.31 2.09 -14.96
N THR A 63 11.24 1.40 -14.56
CA THR A 63 10.11 1.06 -15.44
C THR A 63 9.43 2.31 -15.99
N LEU A 64 9.19 3.34 -15.16
CA LEU A 64 8.53 4.57 -15.60
C LEU A 64 9.39 5.50 -16.47
N ARG A 65 10.70 5.23 -16.58
CA ARG A 65 11.60 5.93 -17.52
C ARG A 65 11.44 5.43 -18.96
N ASP A 66 11.03 4.17 -19.14
CA ASP A 66 10.73 3.62 -20.46
C ASP A 66 9.30 4.03 -20.89
N PRO A 67 9.12 4.74 -22.01
CA PRO A 67 7.80 5.26 -22.40
C PRO A 67 6.78 4.16 -22.68
N TYR A 68 7.21 3.02 -23.23
CA TYR A 68 6.31 1.92 -23.54
C TYR A 68 5.86 1.21 -22.26
N GLN A 69 6.80 0.91 -21.35
CA GLN A 69 6.47 0.31 -20.05
C GLN A 69 5.61 1.24 -19.20
N ARG A 70 5.87 2.56 -19.25
CA ARG A 70 5.03 3.56 -18.61
C ARG A 70 3.60 3.53 -19.14
N LEU A 71 3.40 3.52 -20.47
CA LEU A 71 2.06 3.45 -21.05
C LEU A 71 1.30 2.20 -20.59
N VAL A 72 1.97 1.05 -20.58
CA VAL A 72 1.37 -0.19 -20.07
C VAL A 72 1.00 -0.02 -18.60
N ALA A 73 1.88 0.51 -17.76
CA ALA A 73 1.61 0.73 -16.33
C ALA A 73 0.42 1.67 -16.10
N GLU A 74 0.33 2.75 -16.87
CA GLU A 74 -0.79 3.69 -16.80
C GLU A 74 -2.10 2.99 -17.17
N LEU A 75 -2.12 2.20 -18.25
CA LEU A 75 -3.31 1.47 -18.67
C LEU A 75 -3.84 0.54 -17.57
N TRP A 76 -2.95 -0.23 -16.94
CA TRP A 76 -3.31 -1.13 -15.84
C TRP A 76 -3.77 -0.35 -14.61
N ALA A 77 -3.11 0.76 -14.26
CA ALA A 77 -3.45 1.55 -13.08
C ALA A 77 -4.80 2.28 -13.23
N ARG A 78 -5.12 2.82 -14.41
CA ARG A 78 -6.40 3.51 -14.69
C ARG A 78 -7.62 2.59 -14.62
N HIS A 79 -7.44 1.30 -14.96
CA HIS A 79 -8.52 0.31 -15.02
C HIS A 79 -8.50 -0.68 -13.85
N ALA A 80 -7.59 -0.50 -12.90
CA ALA A 80 -7.57 -1.30 -11.69
C ALA A 80 -8.78 -0.96 -10.82
N PRO A 81 -9.36 -1.94 -10.11
CA PRO A 81 -10.29 -1.65 -9.02
C PRO A 81 -9.63 -0.73 -7.98
N PRO A 82 -10.42 0.01 -7.19
CA PRO A 82 -9.87 0.85 -6.12
C PRO A 82 -9.03 -0.01 -5.18
N ALA A 83 -7.92 0.57 -4.68
CA ALA A 83 -7.07 -0.11 -3.71
C ALA A 83 -7.87 -0.42 -2.44
N GLN A 84 -7.64 -1.59 -1.87
CA GLN A 84 -8.24 -1.98 -0.60
C GLN A 84 -7.28 -1.58 0.52
N PRO A 85 -7.60 -0.54 1.31
CA PRO A 85 -6.77 -0.21 2.46
C PRO A 85 -6.80 -1.35 3.47
N GLU A 86 -5.78 -1.41 4.32
CA GLU A 86 -5.76 -2.36 5.43
C GLU A 86 -7.08 -2.26 6.21
N PRO A 87 -7.84 -3.36 6.34
CA PRO A 87 -9.08 -3.32 7.09
C PRO A 87 -8.76 -2.92 8.54
N PRO A 88 -9.53 -2.01 9.15
CA PRO A 88 -9.27 -1.61 10.52
C PRO A 88 -9.24 -2.84 11.43
N PRO A 89 -8.37 -2.87 12.46
CA PRO A 89 -8.27 -4.00 13.35
C PRO A 89 -9.67 -4.34 13.86
N ARG A 90 -10.12 -5.57 13.56
CA ARG A 90 -11.46 -6.03 13.95
C ARG A 90 -11.55 -5.80 15.47
N PRO A 91 -12.54 -5.03 15.97
CA PRO A 91 -12.67 -4.82 17.39
C PRO A 91 -12.74 -6.18 18.07
N ALA A 92 -12.01 -6.33 19.18
CA ALA A 92 -12.03 -7.55 19.96
C ALA A 92 -13.48 -7.98 20.16
N ALA A 93 -13.79 -9.25 19.87
CA ALA A 93 -15.14 -9.77 19.94
C ALA A 93 -15.77 -9.34 21.27
N ALA A 94 -16.90 -8.62 21.20
CA ALA A 94 -17.56 -8.10 22.39
C ALA A 94 -17.76 -9.26 23.39
N PRO A 95 -17.38 -9.09 24.67
CA PRO A 95 -17.57 -10.15 25.65
C PRO A 95 -19.05 -10.54 25.66
N THR A 96 -19.32 -11.84 25.56
CA THR A 96 -20.69 -12.35 25.71
C THR A 96 -21.26 -11.86 27.03
N ARG A 97 -22.59 -11.71 27.13
CA ARG A 97 -23.26 -11.27 28.38
C ARG A 97 -22.78 -12.08 29.60
N ASP A 98 -22.51 -13.37 29.42
CA ASP A 98 -21.98 -14.24 30.48
C ASP A 98 -20.50 -13.99 30.82
N GLY A 99 -19.70 -13.56 29.85
CA GLY A 99 -18.34 -13.06 30.08
C GLY A 99 -18.35 -11.76 30.89
N LEU A 100 -19.25 -10.83 30.55
CA LEU A 100 -19.47 -9.59 31.30
C LEU A 100 -19.95 -9.85 32.73
N ARG A 101 -20.94 -10.74 32.93
CA ARG A 101 -21.45 -11.09 34.27
C ARG A 101 -20.37 -11.67 35.17
N ARG A 102 -19.56 -12.59 34.64
CA ARG A 102 -18.41 -13.16 35.37
C ARG A 102 -17.34 -12.12 35.68
N ALA A 103 -17.00 -11.26 34.73
CA ALA A 103 -16.03 -10.18 34.93
C ALA A 103 -16.48 -9.17 36.01
N LEU A 104 -17.79 -8.92 36.10
CA LEU A 104 -18.39 -8.04 37.10
C LEU A 104 -18.71 -8.74 38.43
N GLY A 105 -18.31 -10.01 38.60
CA GLY A 105 -18.49 -10.74 39.86
C GLY A 105 -19.94 -11.09 40.19
N TRP A 106 -20.87 -10.97 39.24
CA TRP A 106 -22.28 -11.28 39.46
C TRP A 106 -22.49 -12.80 39.42
N ARG A 107 -22.97 -13.38 40.52
CA ARG A 107 -23.50 -14.75 40.58
C ARG A 107 -25.04 -14.73 40.54
N PRO A 108 -25.69 -15.64 39.80
CA PRO A 108 -27.15 -15.69 39.68
C PRO A 108 -27.83 -15.93 41.03
#